data_AF-A4VCI6-F1
#
_entry.id   AF-A4VCI6-F1
#
_cell.length_a   1.000
_cell.length_b   1.000
_cell.length_c   1.000
_cell.angle_alpha   90.00
_cell.angle_beta   90.00
_cell.angle_gamma   90.00
#
_symmetry.space_group_name_H-M   'P 1'
#
loop_
_entity.id
_entity.type
_entity.pdbx_description
1 polymer ?
#
loop_
_entity_poly.entity_id
_entity_poly.type
_entity_poly.pdbx_seq_one_letter_code
_entity_poly.pdbx_strand_id
1 'polypeptide(L)'
;CFSPALSEHISPVVVIPAEASSPDSEPVLEKDDLMDMDASQQNLFDNKFDDIFGSSFSSDPFNFNSQNGVNKDEKDHLIERLYREISGLKAQLENMKTESQRVVLQLKGHVSELEADLAEQQHLRQQAADDCEFLRAELDELRRQREDTEKAQRSLSEIERKAQANEQRYSKLKEKYSELVQNHADLLRKNAEVTKQVSMARQAQVDLEREKKELEDSLERISDQGQRKTQEQLEVLESLKQELATSQRELQVLQGSLETSAQSEANWAAEFAELEKERDSLVSGAAHREEELSALRKELQDTQLKLASTEESMCQLAKDQRKMLLVGSRKAAEQVIQDALNQLEEPPLISCAGSADHLLSTVTSISSCIEQLEKSWSQYLACPEDISGLLHSITLLAHLTSDAIAHGATTCLRAPPEPADSLTEACKQYGRETLAYLASLEEEGSLENADSTAMRNCLSKIKAIGEELLPRGLDIKQEELGDLVDKEMAATSAAIETATARIEEMLSKSRAGDDRG
;
A
#
# COMPACT_ATOMS: atom_id res chain seq x y z
N CYS A 1 90.90 36.74 27.99
CA CYS A 1 91.06 35.57 27.09
C CYS A 1 89.87 35.54 26.15
N PHE A 2 90.15 35.72 24.86
CA PHE A 2 89.19 35.71 23.76
C PHE A 2 88.76 34.26 23.46
N SER A 3 87.46 34.06 23.18
CA SER A 3 86.96 33.40 21.95
C SER A 3 85.47 33.01 22.09
N PRO A 4 84.60 33.48 21.19
CA PRO A 4 83.26 32.96 20.93
C PRO A 4 83.21 32.04 19.69
N ALA A 5 82.14 31.23 19.60
CA ALA A 5 81.51 30.66 18.38
C ALA A 5 82.34 29.57 17.62
N LEU A 6 81.80 28.59 16.89
CA LEU A 6 80.57 28.40 16.11
C LEU A 6 80.25 26.89 15.96
N SER A 7 78.97 26.58 15.76
CA SER A 7 78.41 25.58 14.82
C SER A 7 79.12 24.23 14.64
N GLU A 8 78.50 23.15 15.13
CA GLU A 8 78.55 21.86 14.43
C GLU A 8 77.15 21.27 14.31
N HIS A 9 76.68 21.22 13.06
CA HIS A 9 75.56 20.42 12.60
C HIS A 9 75.82 18.96 12.98
N ILE A 10 74.89 18.35 13.71
CA ILE A 10 74.81 16.89 13.78
C ILE A 10 73.40 16.53 13.33
N SER A 11 73.29 16.09 12.07
CA SER A 11 72.09 15.40 11.59
C SER A 11 71.91 14.12 12.42
N PRO A 12 70.77 13.92 13.09
CA PRO A 12 70.49 12.60 13.64
C PRO A 12 70.23 11.64 12.47
N VAL A 13 71.15 10.69 12.36
CA VAL A 13 71.15 9.53 11.48
C VAL A 13 69.84 8.76 11.65
N VAL A 14 69.09 8.63 10.55
CA VAL A 14 67.94 7.75 10.45
C VAL A 14 68.46 6.31 10.48
N VAL A 15 68.35 5.66 11.64
CA VAL A 15 68.52 4.21 11.76
C VAL A 15 67.13 3.60 11.73
N ILE A 16 66.75 3.08 10.57
CA ILE A 16 65.57 2.22 10.38
C ILE A 16 65.92 0.83 10.95
N PRO A 17 65.18 0.29 11.93
CA PRO A 17 65.22 -1.13 12.21
C PRO A 17 64.42 -1.88 11.14
N ALA A 18 65.09 -2.91 10.62
CA ALA A 18 64.70 -3.84 9.56
C ALA A 18 63.20 -4.04 9.30
N GLU A 19 62.88 -3.93 8.01
CA GLU A 19 61.73 -4.52 7.33
C GLU A 19 61.50 -5.96 7.81
N ALA A 20 60.35 -6.20 8.46
CA ALA A 20 59.67 -7.46 8.32
C ALA A 20 58.85 -7.37 7.04
N SER A 21 59.39 -7.99 6.00
CA SER A 21 58.73 -8.39 4.77
C SER A 21 57.23 -8.66 4.93
N SER A 22 56.41 -8.02 4.12
CA SER A 22 55.14 -8.61 3.70
C SER A 22 54.96 -8.34 2.19
N PRO A 23 54.92 -9.39 1.37
CA PRO A 23 54.79 -9.26 -0.07
C PRO A 23 53.32 -9.09 -0.47
N ASP A 24 53.15 -8.33 -1.54
CA ASP A 24 52.05 -8.43 -2.49
C ASP A 24 51.97 -9.88 -2.99
N SER A 25 50.83 -10.54 -2.76
CA SER A 25 50.30 -11.67 -3.54
C SER A 25 48.94 -12.06 -2.96
N GLU A 26 47.94 -11.96 -3.81
CA GLU A 26 46.61 -12.55 -3.67
C GLU A 26 46.62 -13.93 -2.98
N PRO A 27 45.67 -14.21 -2.08
CA PRO A 27 45.20 -15.56 -1.88
C PRO A 27 43.86 -15.74 -2.60
N VAL A 28 43.95 -16.21 -3.83
CA VAL A 28 43.08 -17.31 -4.27
C VAL A 28 43.35 -18.46 -3.31
N LEU A 29 42.31 -19.04 -2.68
CA LEU A 29 42.15 -20.48 -2.43
C LEU A 29 40.86 -20.76 -1.61
N GLU A 30 39.90 -21.35 -2.31
CA GLU A 30 39.21 -22.61 -1.99
C GLU A 30 38.81 -22.94 -0.54
N LYS A 31 37.49 -22.97 -0.31
CA LYS A 31 36.73 -24.10 0.25
C LYS A 31 35.42 -24.14 -0.56
N ASP A 32 35.23 -25.05 -1.51
CA ASP A 32 35.04 -26.49 -1.36
C ASP A 32 33.90 -26.81 -0.37
N ASP A 33 32.68 -26.79 -0.89
CA ASP A 33 31.64 -27.75 -0.50
C ASP A 33 31.01 -28.30 -1.78
N LEU A 34 31.50 -29.49 -2.12
CA LEU A 34 30.94 -30.51 -2.99
C LEU A 34 29.40 -30.48 -3.06
N MET A 35 28.86 -30.47 -4.29
CA MET A 35 28.11 -31.61 -4.85
C MET A 35 27.64 -31.28 -6.28
N ASP A 36 28.47 -31.63 -7.27
CA ASP A 36 28.00 -31.90 -8.62
C ASP A 36 27.43 -33.33 -8.65
N MET A 37 26.11 -33.45 -8.86
CA MET A 37 25.51 -34.72 -9.28
C MET A 37 25.54 -34.81 -10.81
N ASP A 38 26.42 -35.70 -11.26
CA ASP A 38 26.54 -36.23 -12.61
C ASP A 38 25.17 -36.64 -13.19
N ALA A 39 24.85 -36.04 -14.34
CA ALA A 39 23.77 -36.47 -15.21
C ALA A 39 24.31 -37.49 -16.23
N SER A 40 24.58 -38.71 -15.79
CA SER A 40 24.55 -39.88 -16.68
C SER A 40 24.61 -41.20 -15.91
N GLN A 41 23.49 -41.92 -15.81
CA GLN A 41 23.33 -43.32 -16.27
C GLN A 41 22.07 -44.00 -15.74
N GLN A 42 21.38 -44.65 -16.69
CA GLN A 42 20.71 -45.94 -16.58
C GLN A 42 19.36 -46.03 -15.83
N ASN A 43 18.33 -46.27 -16.65
CA ASN A 43 17.38 -47.38 -16.55
C ASN A 43 17.34 -48.11 -15.20
N LEU A 44 16.18 -48.03 -14.52
CA LEU A 44 15.47 -49.13 -13.83
C LEU A 44 14.61 -48.57 -12.69
N PHE A 45 13.43 -48.04 -13.00
CA PHE A 45 12.27 -48.10 -12.10
C PHE A 45 11.04 -48.25 -12.99
N ASP A 46 10.64 -49.49 -13.22
CA ASP A 46 9.63 -50.24 -12.44
C ASP A 46 8.23 -49.85 -12.93
N ASN A 47 7.78 -50.63 -13.92
CA ASN A 47 6.46 -50.63 -14.52
C ASN A 47 5.40 -51.01 -13.46
N LYS A 48 5.08 -50.08 -12.56
CA LYS A 48 4.07 -50.25 -11.49
C LYS A 48 2.96 -49.20 -11.53
N PHE A 49 2.65 -48.72 -12.73
CA PHE A 49 1.39 -48.00 -12.98
C PHE A 49 0.46 -48.77 -13.94
N ASP A 50 1.02 -49.70 -14.73
CA ASP A 50 0.27 -50.60 -15.63
C ASP A 50 -0.34 -51.82 -14.92
N ASP A 51 -0.05 -52.04 -13.63
CA ASP A 51 -0.53 -53.20 -12.85
C ASP A 51 -1.77 -52.88 -11.98
N ILE A 52 -2.28 -51.64 -12.04
CA ILE A 52 -3.49 -51.21 -11.32
C ILE A 52 -4.73 -51.20 -12.23
N PHE A 53 -4.55 -51.05 -13.55
CA PHE A 53 -5.61 -51.24 -14.54
C PHE A 53 -5.38 -52.57 -15.24
N GLY A 54 -6.02 -53.60 -14.69
CA GLY A 54 -5.86 -54.99 -15.07
C GLY A 54 -5.71 -55.24 -16.57
N SER A 55 -4.62 -55.93 -16.89
CA SER A 55 -4.52 -56.82 -18.04
C SER A 55 -5.77 -57.71 -18.12
N SER A 56 -6.58 -57.50 -19.15
CA SER A 56 -7.61 -58.46 -19.58
C SER A 56 -7.65 -58.50 -21.10
N PHE A 57 -6.56 -58.99 -21.69
CA PHE A 57 -6.59 -59.61 -23.00
C PHE A 57 -6.80 -61.12 -22.82
N SER A 58 -8.05 -61.51 -22.51
CA SER A 58 -8.51 -62.89 -22.70
C SER A 58 -9.43 -62.91 -23.91
N SER A 59 -8.86 -63.27 -25.05
CA SER A 59 -9.58 -63.66 -26.25
C SER A 59 -10.17 -65.07 -26.05
N ASP A 60 -11.48 -65.17 -25.83
CA ASP A 60 -12.31 -66.34 -26.13
C ASP A 60 -13.79 -65.90 -26.28
N PRO A 61 -14.67 -66.62 -27.00
CA PRO A 61 -15.30 -66.12 -28.20
C PRO A 61 -16.82 -66.10 -27.99
N PHE A 62 -17.30 -65.16 -27.17
CA PHE A 62 -18.73 -64.93 -27.04
C PHE A 62 -19.17 -63.86 -28.04
N ASN A 63 -19.59 -64.37 -29.20
CA ASN A 63 -20.36 -63.70 -30.22
C ASN A 63 -21.56 -62.94 -29.62
N PHE A 64 -21.42 -61.63 -29.44
CA PHE A 64 -22.52 -60.68 -29.25
C PHE A 64 -22.59 -59.70 -30.40
N ASN A 65 -22.51 -60.20 -31.63
CA ASN A 65 -22.86 -59.40 -32.80
C ASN A 65 -24.34 -59.66 -33.13
N SER A 66 -25.29 -59.07 -32.38
CA SER A 66 -26.71 -58.86 -32.82
C SER A 66 -27.74 -58.38 -31.77
N GLN A 67 -27.37 -57.70 -30.68
CA GLN A 67 -28.38 -57.08 -29.80
C GLN A 67 -27.97 -55.68 -29.33
N ASN A 68 -28.03 -54.72 -30.25
CA ASN A 68 -28.27 -53.32 -29.87
C ASN A 68 -28.86 -52.59 -31.07
N GLY A 69 -30.19 -52.53 -31.09
CA GLY A 69 -31.00 -51.79 -32.05
C GLY A 69 -30.92 -50.28 -31.84
N VAL A 70 -29.71 -49.74 -31.84
CA VAL A 70 -29.51 -48.31 -32.08
C VAL A 70 -29.22 -48.19 -33.56
N ASN A 71 -30.14 -47.58 -34.30
CA ASN A 71 -29.97 -47.33 -35.72
C ASN A 71 -28.63 -46.60 -35.95
N LYS A 72 -27.99 -46.87 -37.09
CA LYS A 72 -26.70 -46.26 -37.43
C LYS A 72 -26.73 -44.73 -37.25
N ASP A 73 -27.85 -44.12 -37.62
CA ASP A 73 -28.09 -42.67 -37.55
C ASP A 73 -28.15 -42.12 -36.11
N GLU A 74 -28.65 -42.88 -35.13
CA GLU A 74 -28.66 -42.46 -33.71
C GLU A 74 -27.27 -42.56 -33.08
N LYS A 75 -26.48 -43.58 -33.46
CA LYS A 75 -25.07 -43.66 -33.09
C LYS A 75 -24.31 -42.49 -33.71
N ASP A 76 -24.58 -42.18 -34.98
CA ASP A 76 -23.94 -41.08 -35.69
C ASP A 76 -24.29 -39.71 -35.06
N HIS A 77 -25.54 -39.47 -34.63
CA HIS A 77 -25.92 -38.26 -33.90
C HIS A 77 -25.30 -38.14 -32.50
N LEU A 78 -25.19 -39.25 -31.76
CA LEU A 78 -24.49 -39.26 -30.47
C LEU A 78 -22.99 -38.98 -30.66
N ILE A 79 -22.40 -39.57 -31.69
CA ILE A 79 -21.02 -39.33 -32.09
C ILE A 79 -20.82 -37.84 -32.42
N GLU A 80 -21.70 -37.22 -33.21
CA GLU A 80 -21.65 -35.78 -33.51
C GLU A 80 -21.76 -34.89 -32.26
N ARG A 81 -22.63 -35.25 -31.31
CA ARG A 81 -22.78 -34.51 -30.06
C ARG A 81 -21.52 -34.60 -29.22
N LEU A 82 -20.98 -35.80 -29.04
CA LEU A 82 -19.74 -36.01 -28.30
C LEU A 82 -18.56 -35.31 -28.98
N TYR A 83 -18.49 -35.30 -30.32
CA TYR A 83 -17.47 -34.53 -31.04
C TYR A 83 -17.61 -33.02 -30.80
N ARG A 84 -18.83 -32.47 -30.78
CA ARG A 84 -19.07 -31.06 -30.44
C ARG A 84 -18.70 -30.76 -29.00
N GLU A 85 -19.07 -31.60 -28.05
CA GLU A 85 -18.73 -31.42 -26.63
C GLU A 85 -17.23 -31.51 -26.40
N ILE A 86 -16.56 -32.50 -26.99
CA ILE A 86 -15.10 -32.62 -26.98
C ILE A 86 -14.46 -31.36 -27.59
N SER A 87 -15.03 -30.81 -28.68
CA SER A 87 -14.52 -29.59 -29.29
C SER A 87 -14.70 -28.36 -28.40
N GLY A 88 -15.85 -28.25 -27.69
CA GLY A 88 -16.16 -27.17 -26.77
C GLY A 88 -15.28 -27.21 -25.52
N LEU A 89 -15.10 -28.40 -24.93
CA LEU A 89 -14.20 -28.61 -23.79
C LEU A 89 -12.75 -28.32 -24.17
N LYS A 90 -12.31 -28.70 -25.37
CA LYS A 90 -10.98 -28.32 -25.89
C LYS A 90 -10.83 -26.80 -26.01
N ALA A 91 -11.86 -26.10 -26.49
CA ALA A 91 -11.83 -24.64 -26.60
C ALA A 91 -11.80 -23.95 -25.23
N GLN A 92 -12.58 -24.42 -24.26
CA GLN A 92 -12.55 -23.90 -22.89
C GLN A 92 -11.20 -24.13 -22.21
N LEU A 93 -10.62 -25.32 -22.40
CA LEU A 93 -9.29 -25.66 -21.90
C LEU A 93 -8.23 -24.72 -22.52
N GLU A 94 -8.33 -24.44 -23.82
CA GLU A 94 -7.42 -23.53 -24.49
C GLU A 94 -7.59 -22.08 -24.02
N ASN A 95 -8.83 -21.62 -23.79
CA ASN A 95 -9.11 -20.30 -23.20
C ASN A 95 -8.57 -20.18 -21.78
N MET A 96 -8.73 -21.21 -20.95
CA MET A 96 -8.17 -21.22 -19.60
C MET A 96 -6.64 -21.21 -19.62
N LYS A 97 -6.03 -21.94 -20.57
CA LYS A 97 -4.57 -21.92 -20.77
C LYS A 97 -4.08 -20.53 -21.18
N THR A 98 -4.72 -19.89 -22.15
CA THR A 98 -4.30 -18.56 -22.63
C THR A 98 -4.45 -17.52 -21.53
N GLU A 99 -5.54 -17.54 -20.76
CA GLU A 99 -5.75 -16.62 -19.65
C GLU A 99 -4.76 -16.87 -18.50
N SER A 100 -4.50 -18.13 -18.16
CA SER A 100 -3.47 -18.47 -17.16
C SER A 100 -2.08 -18.03 -17.62
N GLN A 101 -1.73 -18.23 -18.90
CA GLN A 101 -0.48 -17.74 -19.47
C GLN A 101 -0.39 -16.21 -19.43
N ARG A 102 -1.49 -15.51 -19.73
CA ARG A 102 -1.57 -14.05 -19.64
C ARG A 102 -1.30 -13.55 -18.22
N VAL A 103 -1.95 -14.14 -17.22
CA VAL A 103 -1.74 -13.80 -15.80
C VAL A 103 -0.30 -14.12 -15.36
N VAL A 104 0.24 -15.28 -15.75
CA VAL A 104 1.63 -15.65 -15.44
C VAL A 104 2.61 -14.66 -16.07
N LEU A 105 2.37 -14.20 -17.31
CA LEU A 105 3.22 -13.20 -17.94
C LEU A 105 3.14 -11.84 -17.24
N GLN A 106 1.94 -11.42 -16.80
CA GLN A 106 1.78 -10.18 -16.04
C GLN A 106 2.49 -10.25 -14.69
N LEU A 107 2.34 -11.35 -13.96
CA LEU A 107 3.05 -11.57 -12.69
C LEU A 107 4.56 -11.60 -12.88
N LYS A 108 5.06 -12.26 -13.93
CA LYS A 108 6.49 -12.25 -14.27
C LYS A 108 6.98 -10.84 -14.58
N GLY A 109 6.22 -10.06 -15.33
CA GLY A 109 6.54 -8.65 -15.60
C GLY A 109 6.62 -7.83 -14.31
N HIS A 110 5.63 -8.00 -13.43
CA HIS A 110 5.61 -7.32 -12.14
C HIS A 110 6.77 -7.73 -11.22
N VAL A 111 7.16 -9.01 -11.23
CA VAL A 111 8.36 -9.48 -10.52
C VAL A 111 9.61 -8.81 -11.07
N SER A 112 9.77 -8.72 -12.40
CA SER A 112 10.92 -8.04 -13.00
C SER A 112 10.96 -6.54 -12.71
N GLU A 113 9.80 -5.86 -12.63
CA GLU A 113 9.71 -4.46 -12.20
C GLU A 113 10.18 -4.31 -10.74
N LEU A 114 9.68 -5.16 -9.83
CA LEU A 114 10.08 -5.13 -8.42
C LEU A 114 11.56 -5.47 -8.22
N GLU A 115 12.12 -6.39 -9.04
CA GLU A 115 13.55 -6.69 -9.04
C GLU A 115 14.39 -5.49 -9.49
N ALA A 116 13.94 -4.75 -10.51
CA ALA A 116 14.61 -3.54 -10.98
C ALA A 116 14.54 -2.41 -9.93
N ASP A 117 13.37 -2.18 -9.33
CA ASP A 117 13.19 -1.19 -8.26
C ASP A 117 14.07 -1.52 -7.05
N LEU A 118 14.15 -2.80 -6.67
CA LEU A 118 15.02 -3.25 -5.58
C LEU A 118 16.50 -2.98 -5.89
N ALA A 119 16.93 -3.27 -7.11
CA ALA A 119 18.31 -3.00 -7.54
C ALA A 119 18.62 -1.49 -7.53
N GLU A 120 17.69 -0.65 -7.97
CA GLU A 120 17.84 0.81 -7.92
C GLU A 120 17.94 1.31 -6.47
N GLN A 121 17.07 0.84 -5.57
CA GLN A 121 17.13 1.21 -4.16
C GLN A 121 18.43 0.76 -3.49
N GLN A 122 18.94 -0.43 -3.83
CA GLN A 122 20.23 -0.91 -3.35
C GLN A 122 21.38 -0.02 -3.84
N HIS A 123 21.37 0.38 -5.11
CA HIS A 123 22.36 1.29 -5.68
C HIS A 123 22.33 2.66 -4.99
N LEU A 124 21.16 3.28 -4.84
CA LEU A 124 21.01 4.57 -4.17
C LEU A 124 21.46 4.52 -2.71
N ARG A 125 21.14 3.42 -2.00
CA ARG A 125 21.61 3.21 -0.63
C ARG A 125 23.14 3.08 -0.56
N GLN A 126 23.75 2.37 -1.50
CA GLN A 126 25.21 2.23 -1.55
C GLN A 126 25.87 3.58 -1.81
N GLN A 127 25.36 4.34 -2.78
CA GLN A 127 25.86 5.69 -3.08
C GLN A 127 25.78 6.61 -1.84
N ALA A 128 24.66 6.59 -1.12
CA ALA A 128 24.53 7.38 0.11
C ALA A 128 25.49 6.92 1.22
N ALA A 129 25.81 5.62 1.29
CA ALA A 129 26.79 5.10 2.23
C ALA A 129 28.21 5.58 1.90
N ASP A 130 28.58 5.54 0.61
CA ASP A 130 29.88 6.01 0.13
C ASP A 130 30.05 7.52 0.39
N ASP A 131 29.01 8.33 0.13
CA ASP A 131 28.98 9.76 0.44
C ASP A 131 29.15 10.02 1.95
N CYS A 132 28.49 9.21 2.80
CA CYS A 132 28.64 9.32 4.25
C CYS A 132 30.05 8.95 4.73
N GLU A 133 30.69 7.96 4.11
CA GLU A 133 32.07 7.59 4.42
C GLU A 133 33.05 8.70 4.02
N PHE A 134 32.85 9.29 2.83
CA PHE A 134 33.62 10.43 2.37
C PHE A 134 33.50 11.62 3.34
N LEU A 135 32.28 12.01 3.73
CA LEU A 135 32.05 13.11 4.67
C LEU A 135 32.64 12.83 6.06
N ARG A 136 32.61 11.58 6.52
CA ARG A 136 33.27 11.20 7.79
C ARG A 136 34.78 11.38 7.70
N ALA A 137 35.41 10.93 6.60
CA ALA A 137 36.84 11.10 6.38
C ALA A 137 37.25 12.58 6.31
N GLU A 138 36.45 13.42 5.64
CA GLU A 138 36.69 14.86 5.55
C GLU A 138 36.58 15.54 6.93
N LEU A 139 35.58 15.17 7.74
CA LEU A 139 35.44 15.65 9.11
C LEU A 139 36.62 15.25 10.00
N ASP A 140 37.10 14.02 9.87
CA ASP A 140 38.22 13.54 10.67
C ASP A 140 39.54 14.22 10.27
N GLU A 141 39.77 14.49 8.99
CA GLU A 141 40.93 15.27 8.55
C GLU A 141 40.86 16.73 9.04
N LEU A 142 39.68 17.37 8.99
CA LEU A 142 39.50 18.72 9.55
C LEU A 142 39.73 18.75 11.07
N ARG A 143 39.27 17.73 11.80
CA ARG A 143 39.57 17.58 13.23
C ARG A 143 41.07 17.43 13.47
N ARG A 144 41.75 16.58 12.69
CA ARG A 144 43.19 16.38 12.78
C ARG A 144 43.97 17.69 12.56
N GLN A 145 43.60 18.46 11.54
CA GLN A 145 44.19 19.77 11.27
C GLN A 145 43.96 20.75 12.41
N ARG A 146 42.75 20.77 12.98
CA ARG A 146 42.47 21.60 14.17
C ARG A 146 43.34 21.19 15.36
N GLU A 147 43.47 19.90 15.64
CA GLU A 147 44.31 19.42 16.73
C GLU A 147 45.78 19.79 16.54
N ASP A 148 46.30 19.65 15.32
CA ASP A 148 47.67 20.02 14.97
C ASP A 148 47.90 21.53 15.12
N THR A 149 46.95 22.36 14.68
CA THR A 149 47.04 23.83 14.84
C THR A 149 46.99 24.24 16.30
N GLU A 150 46.10 23.67 17.11
CA GLU A 150 46.06 23.93 18.56
C GLU A 150 47.36 23.49 19.25
N LYS A 151 47.93 22.35 18.85
CA LYS A 151 49.21 21.86 19.38
C LYS A 151 50.37 22.79 19.01
N ALA A 152 50.41 23.26 17.77
CA ALA A 152 51.40 24.23 17.31
C ALA A 152 51.26 25.56 18.06
N GLN A 153 50.04 26.06 18.26
CA GLN A 153 49.78 27.29 19.00
C GLN A 153 50.24 27.18 20.46
N ARG A 154 49.93 26.07 21.15
CA ARG A 154 50.41 25.82 22.52
C ARG A 154 51.95 25.82 22.59
N SER A 155 52.61 25.19 21.63
CA SER A 155 54.07 25.16 21.52
C SER A 155 54.67 26.56 21.32
N LEU A 156 54.11 27.35 20.39
CA LEU A 156 54.54 28.73 20.14
C LEU A 156 54.38 29.61 21.38
N SER A 157 53.23 29.52 22.07
CA SER A 157 53.02 30.26 23.31
C SER A 157 54.01 29.86 24.42
N GLU A 158 54.46 28.60 24.47
CA GLU A 158 55.49 28.18 25.42
C GLU A 158 56.88 28.72 25.06
N ILE A 159 57.24 28.71 23.77
CA ILE A 159 58.50 29.29 23.28
C ILE A 159 58.53 30.80 23.55
N GLU A 160 57.45 31.52 23.26
CA GLU A 160 57.34 32.96 23.51
C GLU A 160 57.50 33.28 25.00
N ARG A 161 56.83 32.54 25.88
CA ARG A 161 56.99 32.70 27.33
C ARG A 161 58.44 32.48 27.78
N LYS A 162 59.12 31.46 27.25
CA LYS A 162 60.54 31.18 27.53
C LYS A 162 61.44 32.30 26.99
N ALA A 163 61.16 32.83 25.80
CA ALA A 163 61.89 33.94 25.21
C ALA A 163 61.76 35.21 26.05
N GLN A 164 60.54 35.59 26.45
CA GLN A 164 60.27 36.73 27.33
C GLN A 164 61.00 36.60 28.68
N ALA A 165 60.95 35.42 29.30
CA ALA A 165 61.65 35.17 30.56
C ALA A 165 63.19 35.31 30.41
N ASN A 166 63.74 34.87 29.28
CA ASN A 166 65.16 34.98 28.98
C ASN A 166 65.56 36.45 28.71
N GLU A 167 64.77 37.19 27.96
CA GLU A 167 64.98 38.61 27.69
C GLU A 167 65.00 39.44 28.99
N GLN A 168 64.03 39.20 29.88
CA GLN A 168 64.01 39.83 31.20
C GLN A 168 65.27 39.52 32.02
N ARG A 169 65.80 38.29 31.93
CA ARG A 169 67.05 37.91 32.61
C ARG A 169 68.26 38.67 32.05
N TYR A 170 68.37 38.84 30.73
CA TYR A 170 69.45 39.61 30.12
C TYR A 170 69.36 41.11 30.44
N SER A 171 68.15 41.67 30.46
CA SER A 171 67.96 43.08 30.85
C SER A 171 68.49 43.36 32.26
N LYS A 172 68.12 42.51 33.23
CA LYS A 172 68.64 42.62 34.62
C LYS A 172 70.15 42.48 34.71
N LEU A 173 70.75 41.60 33.91
CA LEU A 173 72.21 41.42 33.89
C LEU A 173 72.92 42.66 33.30
N LYS A 174 72.35 43.27 32.26
CA LYS A 174 72.87 44.50 31.64
C LYS A 174 72.83 45.66 32.63
N GLU A 175 71.72 45.83 33.36
CA GLU A 175 71.61 46.84 34.42
C GLU A 175 72.74 46.69 35.46
N LYS A 176 72.97 45.47 35.95
CA LYS A 176 74.03 45.20 36.93
C LYS A 176 75.45 45.44 36.38
N TYR A 177 75.68 45.12 35.11
CA TYR A 177 76.98 45.40 34.48
C TYR A 177 77.20 46.91 34.29
N SER A 178 76.17 47.66 33.87
CA SER A 178 76.22 49.11 33.75
C SER A 178 76.49 49.79 35.09
N GLU A 179 75.83 49.34 36.17
CA GLU A 179 76.10 49.80 37.54
C GLU A 179 77.58 49.58 37.93
N LEU A 180 78.14 48.41 37.62
CA LEU A 180 79.52 48.08 37.97
C LEU A 180 80.55 48.94 37.21
N VAL A 181 80.34 49.15 35.90
CA VAL A 181 81.23 49.99 35.07
C VAL A 181 81.20 51.44 35.54
N GLN A 182 80.01 51.96 35.88
CA GLN A 182 79.87 53.33 36.36
C GLN A 182 80.58 53.52 37.71
N ASN A 183 80.40 52.58 38.64
CA ASN A 183 81.09 52.60 39.93
C ASN A 183 82.62 52.54 39.77
N HIS A 184 83.12 51.72 38.84
CA HIS A 184 84.54 51.63 38.55
C HIS A 184 85.11 52.95 37.97
N ALA A 185 84.38 53.59 37.04
CA ALA A 185 84.78 54.87 36.47
C ALA A 185 84.80 56.00 37.52
N ASP A 186 83.84 56.01 38.44
CA ASP A 186 83.78 57.00 39.51
C ASP A 186 84.89 56.80 40.55
N LEU A 187 85.29 55.55 40.83
CA LEU A 187 86.43 55.25 41.70
C LEU A 187 87.76 55.66 41.09
N LEU A 188 87.96 55.49 39.78
CA LEU A 188 89.17 55.95 39.09
C LEU A 188 89.30 57.48 39.11
N ARG A 189 88.19 58.21 38.88
CA ARG A 189 88.16 59.68 39.02
C ARG A 189 88.49 60.13 40.45
N LYS A 190 87.96 59.44 41.45
CA LYS A 190 88.25 59.74 42.88
C LYS A 190 89.70 59.41 43.26
N ASN A 191 90.28 58.32 42.75
CA ASN A 191 91.67 57.95 43.04
C ASN A 191 92.67 58.94 42.43
N ALA A 192 92.40 59.43 41.21
CA ALA A 192 93.19 60.48 40.56
C ALA A 192 93.11 61.82 41.33
N GLU A 193 91.94 62.17 41.86
CA GLU A 193 91.72 63.40 42.63
C GLU A 193 92.40 63.35 44.01
N VAL A 194 92.36 62.21 44.71
CA VAL A 194 93.06 62.02 46.00
C VAL A 194 94.58 62.08 45.84
N THR A 195 95.12 61.54 44.74
CA THR A 195 96.57 61.61 44.42
C THR A 195 97.04 63.04 44.16
N LYS A 196 96.15 63.92 43.66
CA LYS A 196 96.40 65.36 43.46
C LYS A 196 96.26 66.16 44.76
N GLN A 197 95.37 65.77 45.67
CA GLN A 197 95.14 66.48 46.94
C GLN A 197 96.28 66.28 47.96
N VAL A 198 96.98 65.13 47.95
CA VAL A 198 98.11 64.85 48.87
C VAL A 198 99.36 65.69 48.58
N SER A 199 99.58 66.08 47.32
CA SER A 199 100.72 66.93 46.95
C SER A 199 100.46 68.43 47.20
N MET A 200 99.19 68.86 47.18
CA MET A 200 98.79 70.25 47.42
C MET A 200 98.66 70.59 48.93
N ALA A 201 98.38 69.61 49.79
CA ALA A 201 98.21 69.80 51.23
C ALA A 201 99.49 70.18 52.02
N ARG A 202 100.70 70.06 51.43
CA ARG A 202 101.95 70.55 52.06
C ARG A 202 102.24 72.03 51.78
N GLN A 203 101.52 72.69 50.86
CA GLN A 203 101.77 74.09 50.45
C GLN A 203 100.71 75.08 50.98
N ALA A 204 99.51 74.61 51.35
CA ALA A 204 98.35 75.47 51.68
C ALA A 204 98.22 75.89 53.16
N GLN A 205 99.19 75.55 54.03
CA GLN A 205 99.28 76.15 55.38
C GLN A 205 99.59 77.66 55.33
N VAL A 206 100.00 78.17 54.17
CA VAL A 206 100.18 79.60 53.88
C VAL A 206 98.88 80.26 53.37
N ASP A 207 97.85 79.49 52.98
CA ASP A 207 96.64 80.01 52.31
C ASP A 207 95.38 80.03 53.21
N LEU A 208 95.54 80.16 54.53
CA LEU A 208 94.42 80.27 55.49
C LEU A 208 93.64 81.60 55.35
N GLU A 209 94.22 82.59 54.67
CA GLU A 209 93.53 83.84 54.26
C GLU A 209 92.66 83.67 53.00
N ARG A 210 92.73 82.51 52.34
CA ARG A 210 91.90 82.11 51.19
C ARG A 210 90.55 81.51 51.63
N GLU A 211 90.50 80.91 52.81
CA GLU A 211 89.35 80.15 53.35
C GLU A 211 88.11 81.02 53.65
N LYS A 212 88.28 82.34 53.82
CA LYS A 212 87.16 83.29 54.00
C LYS A 212 86.32 83.47 52.72
N LYS A 213 86.97 83.43 51.55
CA LYS A 213 86.29 83.49 50.24
C LYS A 213 85.66 82.14 49.86
N GLU A 214 86.23 81.04 50.36
CA GLU A 214 85.72 79.68 50.15
C GLU A 214 84.41 79.39 50.91
N LEU A 215 84.14 80.10 52.02
CA LEU A 215 82.88 80.00 52.74
C LEU A 215 81.70 80.67 52.00
N GLU A 216 81.91 81.82 51.36
CA GLU A 216 80.90 82.49 50.52
C GLU A 216 80.57 81.64 49.27
N ASP A 217 81.58 81.10 48.58
CA ASP A 217 81.39 80.19 47.45
C ASP A 217 80.74 78.84 47.88
N SER A 218 80.92 78.42 49.14
CA SER A 218 80.27 77.21 49.68
C SER A 218 78.78 77.40 49.96
N LEU A 219 78.39 78.61 50.40
CA LEU A 219 76.99 78.99 50.61
C LEU A 219 76.24 79.05 49.27
N GLU A 220 76.86 79.63 48.23
CA GLU A 220 76.31 79.68 46.87
C GLU A 220 76.19 78.28 46.25
N ARG A 221 77.19 77.39 46.44
CA ARG A 221 77.10 75.98 45.99
C ARG A 221 76.03 75.16 46.70
N ILE A 222 75.82 75.37 48.01
CA ILE A 222 74.76 74.68 48.77
C ILE A 222 73.38 75.23 48.36
N SER A 223 73.27 76.53 48.11
CA SER A 223 72.05 77.17 47.59
C SER A 223 71.68 76.63 46.20
N ASP A 224 72.63 76.59 45.26
CA ASP A 224 72.45 76.01 43.93
C ASP A 224 72.10 74.53 43.96
N GLN A 225 72.73 73.76 44.85
CA GLN A 225 72.42 72.34 45.03
C GLN A 225 71.02 72.14 45.63
N GLY A 226 70.60 73.01 46.56
CA GLY A 226 69.24 73.05 47.08
C GLY A 226 68.24 73.36 45.98
N GLN A 227 68.52 74.37 45.15
CA GLN A 227 67.64 74.77 44.05
C GLN A 227 67.51 73.68 42.97
N ARG A 228 68.60 73.04 42.56
CA ARG A 228 68.57 71.90 41.61
C ARG A 228 67.77 70.72 42.16
N LYS A 229 67.97 70.33 43.42
CA LYS A 229 67.17 69.25 44.04
C LYS A 229 65.69 69.60 44.13
N THR A 230 65.36 70.87 44.40
CA THR A 230 63.96 71.32 44.43
C THR A 230 63.34 71.26 43.04
N GLN A 231 64.11 71.62 42.00
CA GLN A 231 63.68 71.52 40.62
C GLN A 231 63.51 70.06 40.15
N GLU A 232 64.45 69.17 40.47
CA GLU A 232 64.31 67.72 40.22
C GLU A 232 63.07 67.14 40.93
N GLN A 233 62.81 67.54 42.17
CA GLN A 233 61.60 67.13 42.89
C GLN A 233 60.31 67.64 42.22
N LEU A 234 60.32 68.86 41.66
CA LEU A 234 59.19 69.40 40.90
C LEU A 234 58.98 68.64 39.59
N GLU A 235 60.03 68.28 38.87
CA GLU A 235 59.95 67.50 37.62
C GLU A 235 59.40 66.08 37.87
N VAL A 236 59.85 65.41 38.94
CA VAL A 236 59.31 64.10 39.35
C VAL A 236 57.84 64.23 39.74
N LEU A 237 57.47 65.27 40.50
CA LEU A 237 56.08 65.49 40.90
C LEU A 237 55.18 65.76 39.69
N GLU A 238 55.67 66.49 38.68
CA GLU A 238 54.94 66.76 37.45
C GLU A 238 54.76 65.50 36.59
N SER A 239 55.79 64.65 36.51
CA SER A 239 55.69 63.32 35.86
C SER A 239 54.65 62.43 36.54
N LEU A 240 54.66 62.35 37.88
CA LEU A 240 53.68 61.55 38.62
C LEU A 240 52.24 62.07 38.45
N LYS A 241 52.05 63.39 38.35
CA LYS A 241 50.74 63.98 38.03
C LYS A 241 50.24 63.57 36.65
N GLN A 242 51.13 63.53 35.65
CA GLN A 242 50.78 63.12 34.30
C GLN A 242 50.40 61.63 34.25
N GLU A 243 51.15 60.76 34.94
CA GLU A 243 50.84 59.33 35.05
C GLU A 243 49.52 59.07 35.80
N LEU A 244 49.26 59.81 36.87
CA LEU A 244 47.97 59.72 37.57
C LEU A 244 46.82 60.13 36.64
N ALA A 245 47.00 61.19 35.86
CA ALA A 245 45.99 61.65 34.91
C ALA A 245 45.77 60.67 33.74
N THR A 246 46.80 59.95 33.27
CA THR A 246 46.65 58.88 32.28
C THR A 246 45.94 57.68 32.86
N SER A 247 46.34 57.24 34.06
CA SER A 247 45.69 56.13 34.76
C SER A 247 44.20 56.40 35.03
N GLN A 248 43.84 57.63 35.44
CA GLN A 248 42.43 58.03 35.61
C GLN A 248 41.64 57.96 34.31
N ARG A 249 42.22 58.38 33.18
CA ARG A 249 41.57 58.28 31.85
C ARG A 249 41.38 56.83 31.42
N GLU A 250 42.38 55.97 31.62
CA GLU A 250 42.29 54.53 31.31
C GLU A 250 41.22 53.85 32.16
N LEU A 251 41.14 54.15 33.46
CA LEU A 251 40.09 53.66 34.34
C LEU A 251 38.70 54.10 33.86
N GLN A 252 38.56 55.35 33.41
CA GLN A 252 37.28 55.84 32.89
C GLN A 252 36.86 55.12 31.60
N VAL A 253 37.81 54.82 30.70
CA VAL A 253 37.54 54.03 29.48
C VAL A 253 37.15 52.59 29.83
N LEU A 254 37.85 51.97 30.78
CA LEU A 254 37.52 50.62 31.24
C LEU A 254 36.16 50.56 31.93
N GLN A 255 35.81 51.57 32.72
CA GLN A 255 34.47 51.71 33.31
C GLN A 255 33.39 51.82 32.24
N GLY A 256 33.59 52.67 31.22
CA GLY A 256 32.65 52.77 30.10
C GLY A 256 32.50 51.46 29.32
N SER A 257 33.61 50.75 29.07
CA SER A 257 33.58 49.42 28.43
C SER A 257 32.80 48.40 29.27
N LEU A 258 33.04 48.36 30.58
CA LEU A 258 32.33 47.48 31.50
C LEU A 258 30.83 47.79 31.55
N GLU A 259 30.43 49.06 31.57
CA GLU A 259 29.03 49.47 31.51
C GLU A 259 28.36 49.05 30.19
N THR A 260 29.06 49.22 29.05
CA THR A 260 28.52 48.75 27.76
C THR A 260 28.40 47.22 27.67
N SER A 261 29.33 46.49 28.29
CA SER A 261 29.27 45.03 28.39
C SER A 261 28.12 44.58 29.31
N ALA A 262 27.94 45.23 30.45
CA ALA A 262 26.84 44.94 31.36
C ALA A 262 25.48 45.23 30.71
N GLN A 263 25.38 46.31 29.92
CA GLN A 263 24.16 46.62 29.18
C GLN A 263 23.88 45.59 28.07
N SER A 264 24.90 45.10 27.37
CA SER A 264 24.70 44.07 26.34
C SER A 264 24.32 42.73 26.97
N GLU A 265 24.93 42.34 28.09
CA GLU A 265 24.53 41.16 28.87
C GLU A 265 23.07 41.24 29.33
N ALA A 266 22.63 42.40 29.84
CA ALA A 266 21.24 42.61 30.23
C ALA A 266 20.27 42.49 29.03
N ASN A 267 20.66 43.01 27.87
CA ASN A 267 19.86 42.90 26.65
C ASN A 267 19.74 41.43 26.19
N TRP A 268 20.86 40.69 26.16
CA TRP A 268 20.83 39.26 25.83
C TRP A 268 20.00 38.45 26.82
N ALA A 269 20.10 38.74 28.12
CA ALA A 269 19.29 38.08 29.13
C ALA A 269 17.77 38.32 28.92
N ALA A 270 17.39 39.53 28.52
CA ALA A 270 16.00 39.85 28.19
C ALA A 270 15.52 39.10 26.94
N GLU A 271 16.35 39.03 25.88
CA GLU A 271 16.03 38.26 24.67
C GLU A 271 15.91 36.76 24.95
N PHE A 272 16.80 36.19 25.76
CA PHE A 272 16.70 34.79 26.20
C PHE A 272 15.41 34.53 26.98
N ALA A 273 15.02 35.42 27.89
CA ALA A 273 13.80 35.26 28.66
C ALA A 273 12.54 35.29 27.78
N GLU A 274 12.49 36.12 26.74
CA GLU A 274 11.35 36.14 25.81
C GLU A 274 11.35 34.88 24.93
N LEU A 275 12.50 34.43 24.43
CA LEU A 275 12.62 33.17 23.69
C LEU A 275 12.23 31.95 24.52
N GLU A 276 12.57 31.93 25.82
CA GLU A 276 12.14 30.87 26.74
C GLU A 276 10.62 30.84 26.88
N LYS A 277 9.99 32.00 27.01
CA LYS A 277 8.53 32.14 27.08
C LYS A 277 7.85 31.73 25.77
N GLU A 278 8.40 32.12 24.62
CA GLU A 278 7.91 31.66 23.32
C GLU A 278 8.02 30.14 23.20
N ARG A 279 9.16 29.56 23.56
CA ARG A 279 9.36 28.10 23.59
C ARG A 279 8.35 27.41 24.49
N ASP A 280 8.10 27.91 25.70
CA ASP A 280 7.13 27.33 26.61
C ASP A 280 5.70 27.43 26.06
N SER A 281 5.36 28.54 25.40
CA SER A 281 4.07 28.68 24.73
C SER A 281 3.90 27.68 23.59
N LEU A 282 4.94 27.47 22.78
CA LEU A 282 4.94 26.50 21.68
C LEU A 282 4.83 25.07 22.20
N VAL A 283 5.57 24.72 23.27
CA VAL A 283 5.48 23.41 23.92
C VAL A 283 4.07 23.15 24.45
N SER A 284 3.46 24.14 25.11
CA SER A 284 2.08 24.01 25.59
C SER A 284 1.07 23.85 24.45
N GLY A 285 1.24 24.60 23.36
CA GLY A 285 0.39 24.50 22.17
C GLY A 285 0.56 23.18 21.42
N ALA A 286 1.78 22.61 21.41
CA ALA A 286 2.04 21.29 20.84
C ALA A 286 1.40 20.18 21.68
N ALA A 287 1.50 20.26 23.01
CA ALA A 287 0.85 19.31 23.90
C ALA A 287 -0.69 19.30 23.72
N HIS A 288 -1.30 20.49 23.63
CA HIS A 288 -2.74 20.61 23.39
C HIS A 288 -3.15 20.00 22.04
N ARG A 289 -2.37 20.25 20.97
CA ARG A 289 -2.63 19.64 19.66
C ARG A 289 -2.48 18.12 19.68
N GLU A 290 -1.52 17.57 20.42
CA GLU A 290 -1.39 16.11 20.55
C GLU A 290 -2.60 15.51 21.27
N GLU A 291 -3.12 16.18 22.31
CA GLU A 291 -4.36 15.76 22.98
C GLU A 291 -5.55 15.78 22.02
N GLU A 292 -5.74 16.87 21.25
CA GLU A 292 -6.80 16.97 20.23
C GLU A 292 -6.68 15.87 19.16
N LEU A 293 -5.46 15.63 18.64
CA LEU A 293 -5.21 14.57 17.67
C LEU A 293 -5.49 13.18 18.27
N SER A 294 -5.15 12.95 19.54
CA SER A 294 -5.47 11.70 20.23
C SER A 294 -6.97 11.48 20.38
N ALA A 295 -7.73 12.55 20.69
CA ALA A 295 -9.18 12.51 20.81
C ALA A 295 -9.84 12.22 19.45
N LEU A 296 -9.41 12.92 18.40
CA LEU A 296 -9.90 12.70 17.04
C LEU A 296 -9.58 11.29 16.51
N ARG A 297 -8.39 10.75 16.81
CA ARG A 297 -8.03 9.37 16.46
C ARG A 297 -8.97 8.36 17.12
N LYS A 298 -9.32 8.58 18.39
CA LYS A 298 -10.26 7.72 19.12
C LYS A 298 -11.67 7.79 18.52
N GLU A 299 -12.15 9.00 18.21
CA GLU A 299 -13.46 9.19 17.59
C GLU A 299 -13.53 8.56 16.18
N LEU A 300 -12.44 8.66 15.40
CA LEU A 300 -12.33 7.99 14.10
C LEU A 300 -12.38 6.46 14.25
N GLN A 301 -11.68 5.90 15.24
CA GLN A 301 -11.72 4.46 15.50
C GLN A 301 -13.12 4.00 15.93
N ASP A 302 -13.78 4.74 16.82
CA ASP A 302 -15.13 4.42 17.29
C ASP A 302 -16.16 4.51 16.14
N THR A 303 -16.02 5.48 15.24
CA THR A 303 -16.90 5.62 14.05
C THR A 303 -16.65 4.52 13.02
N GLN A 304 -15.40 4.11 12.80
CA GLN A 304 -15.06 2.98 11.93
C GLN A 304 -15.64 1.65 12.45
N LEU A 305 -15.53 1.40 13.75
CA LEU A 305 -16.12 0.20 14.37
C LEU A 305 -17.65 0.18 14.24
N LYS A 306 -18.30 1.34 14.46
CA LYS A 306 -19.75 1.47 14.25
C LYS A 306 -20.13 1.24 12.79
N LEU A 307 -19.39 1.82 11.84
CA LEU A 307 -19.64 1.64 10.41
C LEU A 307 -19.55 0.16 10.02
N ALA A 308 -18.45 -0.52 10.39
CA ALA A 308 -18.26 -1.94 10.11
C ALA A 308 -19.39 -2.80 10.72
N SER A 309 -19.79 -2.51 11.97
CA SER A 309 -20.91 -3.20 12.62
C SER A 309 -22.25 -2.96 11.90
N THR A 310 -22.49 -1.73 11.42
CA THR A 310 -23.71 -1.43 10.65
C THR A 310 -23.69 -2.08 9.26
N GLU A 311 -22.54 -2.14 8.59
CA GLU A 311 -22.39 -2.80 7.29
C GLU A 311 -22.62 -4.31 7.41
N GLU A 312 -22.06 -4.95 8.44
CA GLU A 312 -22.29 -6.37 8.73
C GLU A 312 -23.78 -6.63 9.02
N SER A 313 -24.41 -5.80 9.87
CA SER A 313 -25.84 -5.90 10.16
C SER A 313 -26.72 -5.71 8.92
N MET A 314 -26.36 -4.77 8.04
CA MET A 314 -27.08 -4.53 6.78
C MET A 314 -26.92 -5.69 5.80
N CYS A 315 -25.71 -6.25 5.68
CA CYS A 315 -25.45 -7.42 4.86
C CYS A 315 -26.23 -8.64 5.35
N GLN A 316 -26.28 -8.87 6.67
CA GLN A 316 -27.06 -9.95 7.26
C GLN A 316 -28.56 -9.75 7.01
N LEU A 317 -29.09 -8.54 7.22
CA LEU A 317 -30.49 -8.23 6.95
C LEU A 317 -30.86 -8.47 5.48
N ALA A 318 -29.99 -8.08 4.54
CA ALA A 318 -30.21 -8.30 3.11
C ALA A 318 -30.25 -9.80 2.75
N LYS A 319 -29.35 -10.61 3.34
CA LYS A 319 -29.39 -12.07 3.19
C LYS A 319 -30.68 -12.66 3.75
N ASP A 320 -31.08 -12.28 4.95
CA ASP A 320 -32.30 -12.76 5.59
C ASP A 320 -33.57 -12.39 4.78
N GLN A 321 -33.61 -11.19 4.21
CA GLN A 321 -34.69 -10.75 3.33
C GLN A 321 -34.77 -11.59 2.04
N ARG A 322 -33.63 -11.88 1.40
CA ARG A 322 -33.58 -12.73 0.19
C ARG A 322 -34.05 -14.16 0.49
N LYS A 323 -33.58 -14.74 1.59
CA LYS A 323 -34.04 -16.05 2.09
C LYS A 323 -35.55 -16.07 2.31
N MET A 324 -36.09 -15.03 2.94
CA MET A 324 -37.53 -14.88 3.17
C MET A 324 -38.32 -14.82 1.86
N LEU A 325 -37.85 -14.07 0.86
CA LEU A 325 -38.50 -13.95 -0.44
C LEU A 325 -38.50 -15.28 -1.21
N LEU A 326 -37.38 -16.01 -1.21
CA LEU A 326 -37.28 -17.32 -1.86
C LEU A 326 -38.26 -18.33 -1.23
N VAL A 327 -38.24 -18.44 0.10
CA VAL A 327 -39.15 -19.33 0.84
C VAL A 327 -40.61 -18.93 0.63
N GLY A 328 -40.91 -17.62 0.63
CA GLY A 328 -42.27 -17.11 0.39
C GLY A 328 -42.78 -17.44 -1.01
N SER A 329 -41.97 -17.21 -2.05
CA SER A 329 -42.31 -17.53 -3.44
C SER A 329 -42.49 -19.03 -3.66
N ARG A 330 -41.59 -19.85 -3.10
CA ARG A 330 -41.71 -21.31 -3.14
C ARG A 330 -42.99 -21.80 -2.50
N LYS A 331 -43.33 -21.34 -1.29
CA LYS A 331 -44.58 -21.74 -0.60
C LYS A 331 -45.82 -21.31 -1.39
N ALA A 332 -45.80 -20.13 -2.00
CA ALA A 332 -46.90 -19.69 -2.85
C ALA A 332 -47.04 -20.58 -4.11
N ALA A 333 -45.92 -20.94 -4.73
CA ALA A 333 -45.89 -21.89 -5.86
C ALA A 333 -46.40 -23.28 -5.47
N GLU A 334 -45.95 -23.82 -4.33
CA GLU A 334 -46.41 -25.08 -3.76
C GLU A 334 -47.92 -25.07 -3.53
N GLN A 335 -48.47 -23.99 -2.97
CA GLN A 335 -49.91 -23.85 -2.73
C GLN A 335 -50.72 -23.88 -4.03
N VAL A 336 -50.30 -23.15 -5.07
CA VAL A 336 -50.98 -23.13 -6.38
C VAL A 336 -51.04 -24.53 -7.00
N ILE A 337 -49.92 -25.27 -6.95
CA ILE A 337 -49.86 -26.63 -7.50
C ILE A 337 -50.70 -27.60 -6.66
N GLN A 338 -50.65 -27.48 -5.33
CA GLN A 338 -51.45 -28.32 -4.44
C GLN A 338 -52.95 -28.09 -4.64
N ASP A 339 -53.38 -26.85 -4.85
CA ASP A 339 -54.78 -26.51 -5.14
C ASP A 339 -55.23 -27.12 -6.48
N ALA A 340 -54.38 -27.08 -7.51
CA ALA A 340 -54.66 -27.72 -8.80
C ALA A 340 -54.76 -29.26 -8.68
N LEU A 341 -53.88 -29.89 -7.88
CA LEU A 341 -53.93 -31.32 -7.59
C LEU A 341 -55.22 -31.71 -6.85
N ASN A 342 -55.62 -30.92 -5.86
CA ASN A 342 -56.87 -31.15 -5.12
C ASN A 342 -58.09 -31.05 -6.05
N GLN A 343 -58.12 -30.07 -6.96
CA GLN A 343 -59.18 -29.91 -7.96
C GLN A 343 -59.25 -31.09 -8.95
N LEU A 344 -58.12 -31.71 -9.28
CA LEU A 344 -58.08 -32.90 -10.14
C LEU A 344 -58.74 -34.13 -9.48
N GLU A 345 -58.79 -34.19 -8.15
CA GLU A 345 -59.44 -35.26 -7.38
C GLU A 345 -60.95 -35.05 -7.21
N GLU A 346 -61.46 -33.83 -7.44
CA GLU A 346 -62.89 -33.55 -7.40
C GLU A 346 -63.61 -34.10 -8.65
N PRO A 347 -64.84 -34.63 -8.51
CA PRO A 347 -65.62 -35.09 -9.67
C PRO A 347 -65.82 -33.94 -10.67
N PRO A 348 -65.57 -34.14 -11.98
CA PRO A 348 -65.65 -33.06 -12.95
C PRO A 348 -67.09 -32.54 -13.05
N LEU A 349 -67.32 -31.34 -12.52
CA LEU A 349 -68.53 -30.54 -12.75
C LEU A 349 -68.48 -29.76 -14.09
N ILE A 350 -67.38 -29.89 -14.83
CA ILE A 350 -66.98 -28.98 -15.91
C ILE A 350 -67.56 -29.42 -17.26
N SER A 351 -68.29 -28.51 -17.94
CA SER A 351 -68.89 -28.69 -19.27
C SER A 351 -67.95 -28.42 -20.45
N CYS A 352 -66.73 -27.91 -20.19
CA CYS A 352 -65.77 -27.57 -21.23
C CYS A 352 -64.72 -28.68 -21.35
N ALA A 353 -64.70 -29.35 -22.51
CA ALA A 353 -63.66 -30.32 -22.80
C ALA A 353 -62.53 -29.68 -23.60
N GLY A 354 -61.29 -29.93 -23.16
CA GLY A 354 -60.07 -29.40 -23.76
C GLY A 354 -59.67 -30.12 -25.05
N SER A 355 -58.69 -29.58 -25.77
CA SER A 355 -58.02 -30.29 -26.88
C SER A 355 -56.63 -30.74 -26.45
N ALA A 356 -56.18 -31.86 -27.00
CA ALA A 356 -54.82 -32.36 -26.79
C ALA A 356 -53.76 -31.36 -27.30
N ASP A 357 -54.07 -30.55 -28.33
CA ASP A 357 -53.18 -29.50 -28.84
C ASP A 357 -52.84 -28.44 -27.78
N HIS A 358 -53.83 -28.01 -27.00
CA HIS A 358 -53.59 -27.04 -25.92
C HIS A 358 -52.69 -27.62 -24.84
N LEU A 359 -52.93 -28.87 -24.44
CA LEU A 359 -52.07 -29.58 -23.48
C LEU A 359 -50.63 -29.67 -24.00
N LEU A 360 -50.43 -30.04 -25.27
CA LEU A 360 -49.10 -30.14 -25.88
C LEU A 360 -48.40 -28.77 -25.94
N SER A 361 -49.12 -27.69 -26.23
CA SER A 361 -48.57 -26.32 -26.19
C SER A 361 -48.16 -25.88 -24.78
N THR A 362 -48.90 -26.31 -23.76
CA THR A 362 -48.53 -26.03 -22.36
C THR A 362 -47.31 -26.85 -21.95
N VAL A 363 -47.23 -28.12 -22.36
CA VAL A 363 -46.08 -29.01 -22.13
C VAL A 363 -44.78 -28.44 -22.73
N THR A 364 -44.83 -27.86 -23.93
CA THR A 364 -43.64 -27.21 -24.53
C THR A 364 -43.23 -25.95 -23.76
N SER A 365 -44.20 -25.15 -23.33
CA SER A 365 -43.97 -23.94 -22.52
C SER A 365 -43.34 -24.28 -21.17
N ILE A 366 -43.82 -25.34 -20.51
CA ILE A 366 -43.22 -25.86 -19.27
C ILE A 366 -41.76 -26.27 -19.50
N SER A 367 -41.47 -27.00 -20.59
CA SER A 367 -40.11 -27.47 -20.86
C SER A 367 -39.12 -26.30 -20.93
N SER A 368 -39.49 -25.21 -21.61
CA SER A 368 -38.69 -23.99 -21.66
C SER A 368 -38.58 -23.29 -20.29
N CYS A 369 -39.66 -23.29 -19.50
CA CYS A 369 -39.65 -22.74 -18.15
C CYS A 369 -38.70 -23.49 -17.22
N ILE A 370 -38.61 -24.83 -17.33
CA ILE A 370 -37.69 -25.65 -16.53
C ILE A 370 -36.23 -25.28 -16.86
N GLU A 371 -35.87 -25.14 -18.14
CA GLU A 371 -34.52 -24.71 -18.54
C GLU A 371 -34.18 -23.31 -18.01
N GLN A 372 -35.14 -22.38 -18.08
CA GLN A 372 -34.97 -21.03 -17.56
C GLN A 372 -34.84 -21.02 -16.02
N LEU A 373 -35.58 -21.88 -15.33
CA LEU A 373 -35.51 -22.04 -13.89
C LEU A 373 -34.15 -22.55 -13.45
N GLU A 374 -33.63 -23.62 -14.08
CA GLU A 374 -32.29 -24.16 -13.80
C GLU A 374 -31.17 -23.13 -14.04
N LYS A 375 -31.30 -22.35 -15.12
CA LYS A 375 -30.38 -21.24 -15.40
C LYS A 375 -30.46 -20.17 -14.31
N SER A 376 -31.66 -19.75 -13.92
CA SER A 376 -31.86 -18.74 -12.88
C SER A 376 -31.40 -19.22 -11.49
N TRP A 377 -31.53 -20.52 -11.20
CA TRP A 377 -31.00 -21.15 -9.99
C TRP A 377 -29.47 -21.11 -9.99
N SER A 378 -28.83 -21.47 -11.10
CA SER A 378 -27.37 -21.40 -11.25
C SER A 378 -26.85 -19.96 -11.10
N GLN A 379 -27.58 -18.97 -11.64
CA GLN A 379 -27.25 -17.54 -11.50
C GLN A 379 -27.39 -17.06 -10.05
N TYR A 380 -28.45 -17.48 -9.34
CA TYR A 380 -28.64 -17.17 -7.93
C TYR A 380 -27.52 -17.75 -7.06
N LEU A 381 -27.08 -18.99 -7.32
CA LEU A 381 -25.95 -19.60 -6.61
C LEU A 381 -24.63 -18.86 -6.85
N ALA A 382 -24.40 -18.35 -8.06
CA ALA A 382 -23.21 -17.55 -8.38
C ALA A 382 -23.28 -16.12 -7.82
N CYS A 383 -24.47 -15.52 -7.80
CA CYS A 383 -24.72 -14.16 -7.34
C CYS A 383 -26.09 -14.09 -6.62
N PRO A 384 -26.14 -14.30 -5.29
CA PRO A 384 -27.39 -14.27 -4.52
C PRO A 384 -28.09 -12.91 -4.52
N GLU A 385 -27.40 -11.85 -4.95
CA GLU A 385 -27.95 -10.50 -5.10
C GLU A 385 -29.05 -10.45 -6.17
N ASP A 386 -28.95 -11.26 -7.21
CA ASP A 386 -29.91 -11.31 -8.32
C ASP A 386 -30.92 -12.46 -8.16
N ILE A 387 -31.77 -12.32 -7.15
CA ILE A 387 -32.85 -13.28 -6.86
C ILE A 387 -34.05 -13.14 -7.83
N SER A 388 -34.14 -12.03 -8.55
CA SER A 388 -35.34 -11.63 -9.30
C SER A 388 -35.75 -12.64 -10.37
N GLY A 389 -34.79 -13.12 -11.16
CA GLY A 389 -35.02 -14.11 -12.22
C GLY A 389 -35.46 -15.47 -11.67
N LEU A 390 -34.94 -15.87 -10.50
CA LEU A 390 -35.31 -17.12 -9.83
C LEU A 390 -36.76 -17.07 -9.34
N LEU A 391 -37.16 -15.98 -8.65
CA LEU A 391 -38.54 -15.83 -8.17
C LEU A 391 -39.55 -15.84 -9.32
N HIS A 392 -39.20 -15.20 -10.45
CA HIS A 392 -40.04 -15.19 -11.64
C HIS A 392 -40.21 -16.60 -12.22
N SER A 393 -39.12 -17.33 -12.40
CA SER A 393 -39.16 -18.70 -12.94
C SER A 393 -39.93 -19.68 -12.03
N ILE A 394 -39.79 -19.55 -10.70
CA ILE A 394 -40.56 -20.35 -9.72
C ILE A 394 -42.07 -20.07 -9.87
N THR A 395 -42.44 -18.79 -9.98
CA THR A 395 -43.84 -18.37 -10.12
C THR A 395 -44.42 -18.86 -11.45
N LEU A 396 -43.67 -18.71 -12.54
CA LEU A 396 -44.08 -19.15 -13.87
C LEU A 396 -44.26 -20.67 -13.92
N LEU A 397 -43.34 -21.43 -13.32
CA LEU A 397 -43.45 -22.89 -13.25
C LEU A 397 -44.73 -23.30 -12.52
N ALA A 398 -45.06 -22.67 -11.38
CA ALA A 398 -46.27 -22.98 -10.63
C ALA A 398 -47.55 -22.81 -11.46
N HIS A 399 -47.65 -21.70 -12.20
CA HIS A 399 -48.78 -21.43 -13.08
C HIS A 399 -48.87 -22.42 -14.24
N LEU A 400 -47.76 -22.65 -14.94
CA LEU A 400 -47.74 -23.58 -16.06
C LEU A 400 -48.03 -25.03 -15.61
N THR A 401 -47.53 -25.43 -14.43
CA THR A 401 -47.83 -26.73 -13.84
C THR A 401 -49.31 -26.87 -13.49
N SER A 402 -49.90 -25.84 -12.88
CA SER A 402 -51.35 -25.78 -12.62
C SER A 402 -52.16 -25.89 -13.92
N ASP A 403 -51.77 -25.14 -14.96
CA ASP A 403 -52.43 -25.18 -16.27
C ASP A 403 -52.32 -26.56 -16.92
N ALA A 404 -51.17 -27.24 -16.83
CA ALA A 404 -51.02 -28.60 -17.35
C ALA A 404 -51.89 -29.61 -16.60
N ILE A 405 -52.07 -29.47 -15.29
CA ILE A 405 -52.99 -30.30 -14.51
C ILE A 405 -54.44 -30.07 -14.95
N ALA A 406 -54.85 -28.79 -15.10
CA ALA A 406 -56.20 -28.43 -15.53
C ALA A 406 -56.49 -28.85 -17.00
N HIS A 407 -55.54 -28.65 -17.91
CA HIS A 407 -55.63 -29.11 -19.29
C HIS A 407 -55.63 -30.63 -19.38
N GLY A 408 -54.82 -31.32 -18.56
CA GLY A 408 -54.88 -32.78 -18.42
C GLY A 408 -56.26 -33.26 -18.04
N ALA A 409 -56.86 -32.69 -16.98
CA ALA A 409 -58.21 -33.01 -16.52
C ALA A 409 -59.28 -32.83 -17.62
N THR A 410 -59.27 -31.67 -18.28
CA THR A 410 -60.27 -31.35 -19.33
C THR A 410 -60.05 -32.14 -20.62
N THR A 411 -58.82 -32.60 -20.90
CA THR A 411 -58.49 -33.48 -22.03
C THR A 411 -58.96 -34.91 -21.79
N CYS A 412 -58.87 -35.41 -20.54
CA CYS A 412 -59.38 -36.71 -20.14
C CYS A 412 -60.87 -36.90 -20.42
N LEU A 413 -61.68 -35.82 -20.35
CA LEU A 413 -63.13 -35.87 -20.63
C LEU A 413 -63.49 -36.28 -22.08
N ARG A 414 -62.56 -36.10 -23.03
CA ARG A 414 -62.73 -36.50 -24.44
C ARG A 414 -61.91 -37.73 -24.83
N ALA A 415 -61.06 -38.21 -23.93
CA ALA A 415 -60.19 -39.34 -24.19
C ALA A 415 -60.91 -40.68 -23.94
N PRO A 416 -60.50 -41.77 -24.62
CA PRO A 416 -60.89 -43.12 -24.22
C PRO A 416 -60.49 -43.43 -22.76
N PRO A 417 -61.14 -44.38 -22.07
CA PRO A 417 -60.92 -44.62 -20.64
C PRO A 417 -59.45 -44.88 -20.26
N GLU A 418 -58.74 -45.76 -20.98
CA GLU A 418 -57.34 -46.09 -20.66
C GLU A 418 -56.35 -44.92 -20.79
N PRO A 419 -56.33 -44.13 -21.90
CA PRO A 419 -55.48 -42.95 -21.99
C PRO A 419 -55.95 -41.81 -21.08
N ALA A 420 -57.24 -41.72 -20.73
CA ALA A 420 -57.74 -40.77 -19.73
C ALA A 420 -57.21 -41.07 -18.32
N ASP A 421 -57.25 -42.34 -17.89
CA ASP A 421 -56.71 -42.76 -16.60
C ASP A 421 -55.19 -42.57 -16.55
N SER A 422 -54.50 -42.96 -17.64
CA SER A 422 -53.05 -42.80 -17.77
C SER A 422 -52.61 -41.33 -17.75
N LEU A 423 -53.36 -40.44 -18.43
CA LEU A 423 -53.08 -39.01 -18.44
C LEU A 423 -53.33 -38.38 -17.07
N THR A 424 -54.41 -38.76 -16.39
CA THR A 424 -54.72 -38.28 -15.04
C THR A 424 -53.61 -38.63 -14.06
N GLU A 425 -53.13 -39.89 -14.06
CA GLU A 425 -52.02 -40.29 -13.20
C GLU A 425 -50.69 -39.63 -13.60
N ALA A 426 -50.43 -39.41 -14.89
CA ALA A 426 -49.26 -38.67 -15.35
C ALA A 426 -49.28 -37.20 -14.88
N CYS A 427 -50.43 -36.52 -14.94
CA CYS A 427 -50.60 -35.15 -14.43
C CYS A 427 -50.43 -35.07 -12.91
N LYS A 428 -50.99 -36.03 -12.15
CA LYS A 428 -50.78 -36.11 -10.69
C LYS A 428 -49.31 -36.32 -10.34
N GLN A 429 -48.65 -37.26 -11.02
CA GLN A 429 -47.23 -37.52 -10.78
C GLN A 429 -46.39 -36.29 -11.14
N TYR A 430 -46.66 -35.65 -12.27
CA TYR A 430 -45.98 -34.41 -12.66
C TYR A 430 -46.12 -33.32 -11.59
N GLY A 431 -47.34 -33.06 -11.08
CA GLY A 431 -47.53 -32.09 -9.99
C GLY A 431 -46.77 -32.45 -8.71
N ARG A 432 -46.74 -33.74 -8.31
CA ARG A 432 -45.94 -34.21 -7.17
C ARG A 432 -44.43 -34.03 -7.37
N GLU A 433 -43.92 -34.36 -8.56
CA GLU A 433 -42.50 -34.16 -8.87
C GLU A 433 -42.14 -32.67 -8.94
N THR A 434 -43.03 -31.80 -9.41
CA THR A 434 -42.83 -30.34 -9.35
C THR A 434 -42.77 -29.84 -7.91
N LEU A 435 -43.64 -30.33 -7.01
CA LEU A 435 -43.58 -29.99 -5.58
C LEU A 435 -42.26 -30.46 -4.94
N ALA A 436 -41.82 -31.69 -5.25
CA ALA A 436 -40.54 -32.22 -4.76
C ALA A 436 -39.35 -31.40 -5.28
N TYR A 437 -39.38 -31.00 -6.55
CA TYR A 437 -38.37 -30.14 -7.14
C TYR A 437 -38.33 -28.77 -6.47
N LEU A 438 -39.49 -28.12 -6.29
CA LEU A 438 -39.57 -26.84 -5.58
C LEU A 438 -39.00 -26.96 -4.18
N ALA A 439 -39.36 -28.02 -3.44
CA ALA A 439 -38.83 -28.28 -2.10
C ALA A 439 -37.30 -28.47 -2.07
N SER A 440 -36.70 -28.96 -3.16
CA SER A 440 -35.24 -29.08 -3.28
C SER A 440 -34.50 -27.75 -3.50
N LEU A 441 -35.21 -26.67 -3.85
CA LEU A 441 -34.65 -25.31 -4.00
C LEU A 441 -34.48 -24.64 -2.63
N GLU A 442 -33.66 -25.24 -1.76
CA GLU A 442 -33.33 -24.73 -0.43
C GLU A 442 -31.88 -24.22 -0.36
N GLU A 443 -31.69 -23.15 0.40
CA GLU A 443 -30.42 -22.44 0.56
C GLU A 443 -29.49 -23.11 1.59
N GLU A 444 -30.01 -24.03 2.42
CA GLU A 444 -29.26 -24.66 3.52
C GLU A 444 -28.92 -26.12 3.24
N GLY A 445 -27.70 -26.35 2.75
CA GLY A 445 -26.96 -27.58 3.08
C GLY A 445 -26.81 -28.67 2.01
N SER A 446 -27.25 -28.47 0.77
CA SER A 446 -26.86 -29.35 -0.34
C SER A 446 -26.49 -28.51 -1.56
N LEU A 447 -25.19 -28.38 -1.81
CA LEU A 447 -24.63 -27.68 -2.97
C LEU A 447 -24.80 -28.47 -4.29
N GLU A 448 -25.64 -29.50 -4.31
CA GLU A 448 -25.79 -30.42 -5.43
C GLU A 448 -27.16 -30.23 -6.08
N ASN A 449 -27.15 -29.55 -7.22
CA ASN A 449 -28.14 -29.51 -8.30
C ASN A 449 -29.53 -30.06 -7.95
N ALA A 450 -30.50 -29.15 -7.75
CA ALA A 450 -31.91 -29.50 -7.82
C ALA A 450 -32.18 -30.27 -9.13
N ASP A 451 -32.51 -31.57 -9.01
CA ASP A 451 -32.64 -32.46 -10.14
C ASP A 451 -34.06 -32.39 -10.71
N SER A 452 -34.19 -31.85 -11.92
CA SER A 452 -35.47 -31.75 -12.64
C SER A 452 -35.77 -32.96 -13.53
N THR A 453 -34.93 -34.01 -13.52
CA THR A 453 -35.10 -35.20 -14.39
C THR A 453 -36.45 -35.91 -14.18
N ALA A 454 -36.87 -36.10 -12.92
CA ALA A 454 -38.14 -36.74 -12.60
C ALA A 454 -39.34 -35.95 -13.15
N MET A 455 -39.29 -34.63 -13.02
CA MET A 455 -40.30 -33.71 -13.57
C MET A 455 -40.33 -33.76 -15.11
N ARG A 456 -39.17 -33.72 -15.78
CA ARG A 456 -39.09 -33.86 -17.25
C ARG A 456 -39.60 -35.21 -17.73
N ASN A 457 -39.28 -36.30 -17.04
CA ASN A 457 -39.75 -37.64 -17.38
C ASN A 457 -41.27 -37.74 -17.33
N CYS A 458 -41.91 -37.14 -16.31
CA CYS A 458 -43.36 -37.07 -16.23
C CYS A 458 -43.96 -36.23 -17.36
N LEU A 459 -43.33 -35.10 -17.66
CA LEU A 459 -43.74 -34.22 -18.76
C LEU A 459 -43.64 -34.92 -20.14
N SER A 460 -42.60 -35.72 -20.37
CA SER A 460 -42.47 -36.55 -21.58
C SER A 460 -43.56 -37.60 -21.68
N LYS A 461 -44.01 -38.19 -20.55
CA LYS A 461 -45.16 -39.11 -20.55
C LYS A 461 -46.47 -38.40 -20.89
N ILE A 462 -46.72 -37.22 -20.32
CA ILE A 462 -47.88 -36.38 -20.65
C ILE A 462 -47.86 -36.04 -22.14
N LYS A 463 -46.70 -35.66 -22.68
CA LYS A 463 -46.52 -35.37 -24.09
C LYS A 463 -46.88 -36.57 -24.98
N ALA A 464 -46.35 -37.75 -24.68
CA ALA A 464 -46.62 -38.96 -25.47
C ALA A 464 -48.11 -39.31 -25.49
N ILE A 465 -48.78 -39.24 -24.33
CA ILE A 465 -50.23 -39.48 -24.25
C ILE A 465 -51.01 -38.39 -25.01
N GLY A 466 -50.58 -37.12 -24.91
CA GLY A 466 -51.17 -36.02 -25.67
C GLY A 466 -51.07 -36.21 -27.19
N GLU A 467 -49.92 -36.68 -27.69
CA GLU A 467 -49.71 -36.99 -29.10
C GLU A 467 -50.59 -38.17 -29.57
N GLU A 468 -50.81 -39.18 -28.73
CA GLU A 468 -51.72 -40.29 -29.02
C GLU A 468 -53.19 -39.86 -29.09
N LEU A 469 -53.56 -38.86 -28.29
CA LEU A 469 -54.90 -38.28 -28.20
C LEU A 469 -55.18 -37.22 -29.26
N LEU A 470 -54.17 -36.82 -30.05
CA LEU A 470 -54.39 -35.96 -31.20
C LEU A 470 -55.43 -36.59 -32.13
N PRO A 471 -56.32 -35.79 -32.73
CA PRO A 471 -57.18 -36.27 -33.78
C PRO A 471 -56.29 -36.90 -34.85
N ARG A 472 -56.29 -38.24 -34.96
CA ARG A 472 -55.67 -38.92 -36.10
C ARG A 472 -56.42 -38.37 -37.30
N GLY A 473 -55.73 -37.55 -38.09
CA GLY A 473 -56.33 -36.87 -39.21
C GLY A 473 -57.25 -37.83 -39.94
N LEU A 474 -58.53 -37.49 -40.03
CA LEU A 474 -59.21 -37.76 -41.29
C LEU A 474 -58.23 -37.26 -42.35
N ASP A 475 -57.93 -38.10 -43.32
CA ASP A 475 -56.90 -37.99 -44.36
C ASP A 475 -57.13 -36.73 -45.24
N ILE A 476 -57.16 -35.55 -44.61
CA ILE A 476 -57.46 -34.25 -45.19
C ILE A 476 -56.11 -33.71 -45.62
N LYS A 477 -55.92 -33.64 -46.93
CA LYS A 477 -54.69 -33.11 -47.50
C LYS A 477 -54.55 -31.63 -47.11
N GLN A 478 -53.32 -31.14 -46.94
CA GLN A 478 -53.06 -29.76 -46.53
C GLN A 478 -53.70 -28.71 -47.47
N GLU A 479 -53.89 -29.05 -48.76
CA GLU A 479 -54.68 -28.27 -49.73
C GLU A 479 -56.19 -28.21 -49.38
N GLU A 480 -56.79 -29.31 -48.92
CA GLU A 480 -58.22 -29.41 -48.60
C GLU A 480 -58.59 -28.60 -47.34
N LEU A 481 -57.64 -28.41 -46.41
CA LEU A 481 -57.85 -27.57 -45.22
C LEU A 481 -57.82 -26.08 -45.59
N GLY A 482 -56.91 -25.67 -46.50
CA GLY A 482 -56.88 -24.32 -47.05
C GLY A 482 -58.18 -23.98 -47.76
N ASP A 483 -58.65 -24.88 -48.62
CA ASP A 483 -59.94 -24.74 -49.31
C ASP A 483 -61.12 -24.66 -48.34
N LEU A 484 -61.09 -25.41 -47.22
CA LEU A 484 -62.14 -25.38 -46.20
C LEU A 484 -62.14 -24.06 -45.42
N VAL A 485 -60.97 -23.54 -45.06
CA VAL A 485 -60.81 -22.23 -44.40
C VAL A 485 -61.27 -21.12 -45.33
N ASP A 486 -60.85 -21.12 -46.59
CA ASP A 486 -61.27 -20.12 -47.58
C ASP A 486 -62.79 -20.16 -47.81
N LYS A 487 -63.37 -21.37 -47.84
CA LYS A 487 -64.81 -21.56 -47.96
C LYS A 487 -65.58 -21.06 -46.74
N GLU A 488 -65.11 -21.35 -45.53
CA GLU A 488 -65.72 -20.84 -44.29
C GLU A 488 -65.52 -19.32 -44.14
N MET A 489 -64.36 -18.79 -44.51
CA MET A 489 -64.11 -17.33 -44.53
C MET A 489 -65.04 -16.63 -45.53
N ALA A 490 -65.21 -17.19 -46.73
CA ALA A 490 -66.14 -16.66 -47.73
C ALA A 490 -67.60 -16.76 -47.26
N ALA A 491 -68.00 -17.89 -46.67
CA ALA A 491 -69.34 -18.07 -46.11
C ALA A 491 -69.62 -17.10 -44.95
N THR A 492 -68.64 -16.90 -44.07
CA THR A 492 -68.72 -15.95 -42.97
C THR A 492 -68.80 -14.51 -43.48
N SER A 493 -67.97 -14.14 -44.47
CA SER A 493 -68.04 -12.82 -45.12
C SER A 493 -69.40 -12.57 -45.75
N ALA A 494 -69.95 -13.55 -46.49
CA ALA A 494 -71.27 -13.45 -47.09
C ALA A 494 -72.38 -13.34 -46.04
N ALA A 495 -72.26 -14.06 -44.92
CA ALA A 495 -73.19 -13.94 -43.79
C ALA A 495 -73.13 -12.54 -43.15
N ILE A 496 -71.93 -11.97 -43.00
CA ILE A 496 -71.72 -10.60 -42.50
C ILE A 496 -72.32 -9.58 -43.47
N GLU A 497 -72.09 -9.70 -44.78
CA GLU A 497 -72.68 -8.82 -45.79
C GLU A 497 -74.21 -8.90 -45.79
N THR A 498 -74.77 -10.12 -45.70
CA THR A 498 -76.23 -10.34 -45.61
C THR A 498 -76.80 -9.70 -44.34
N ALA A 499 -76.14 -9.86 -43.20
CA ALA A 499 -76.54 -9.22 -41.95
C ALA A 499 -76.46 -7.69 -42.05
N THR A 500 -75.40 -7.16 -42.69
CA THR A 500 -75.21 -5.72 -42.90
C THR A 500 -76.29 -5.14 -43.81
N ALA A 501 -76.60 -5.80 -44.93
CA ALA A 501 -77.69 -5.42 -45.83
C ALA A 501 -79.05 -5.44 -45.11
N ARG A 502 -79.29 -6.44 -44.26
CA ARG A 502 -80.52 -6.51 -43.45
C ARG A 502 -80.61 -5.37 -42.43
N ILE A 503 -79.49 -4.98 -41.81
CA ILE A 503 -79.41 -3.83 -40.92
C ILE A 503 -79.67 -2.53 -41.69
N GLU A 504 -79.08 -2.36 -42.88
CA GLU A 504 -79.28 -1.18 -43.73
C GLU A 504 -80.72 -1.08 -44.25
N GLU A 505 -81.35 -2.21 -44.61
CA GLU A 505 -82.76 -2.30 -44.94
C GLU A 505 -83.65 -1.91 -43.74
N MET A 506 -83.34 -2.37 -42.54
CA MET A 506 -84.04 -1.97 -41.33
C MET A 506 -83.89 -0.47 -41.05
N LEU A 507 -82.67 0.08 -41.17
CA LEU A 507 -82.39 1.50 -40.96
C LEU A 507 -83.08 2.39 -42.00
N SER A 508 -83.10 1.99 -43.27
CA SER A 508 -83.81 2.71 -44.34
C SER A 508 -85.33 2.64 -44.18
N LYS A 509 -85.89 1.49 -43.77
CA LYS A 509 -87.31 1.37 -43.40
C LYS A 509 -87.68 2.23 -42.20
N SER A 510 -86.85 2.30 -41.16
CA SER A 510 -87.06 3.21 -40.02
C SER A 510 -87.02 4.67 -40.46
N ARG A 511 -86.04 5.08 -41.27
CA ARG A 511 -85.95 6.46 -41.81
C ARG A 511 -87.15 6.83 -42.68
N ALA A 512 -87.60 5.93 -43.56
CA ALA A 512 -88.78 6.15 -44.40
C ALA A 512 -90.10 6.14 -43.62
N GLY A 513 -90.13 5.50 -42.44
CA GLY A 513 -91.25 5.55 -41.50
C GLY A 513 -91.34 6.86 -40.73
N ASP A 514 -90.20 7.46 -40.36
CA ASP A 514 -90.12 8.76 -39.68
C ASP A 514 -90.48 9.94 -40.61
N ASP A 515 -90.22 9.86 -41.92
CA ASP A 515 -90.61 10.90 -42.90
C ASP A 515 -92.12 10.96 -43.23
N ARG A 516 -92.94 10.05 -42.68
CA ARG A 516 -94.42 10.07 -42.79
C ARG A 516 -95.14 10.40 -41.48
N GLY A 517 -94.43 10.98 -40.51
CA GLY A 517 -94.99 11.54 -39.27
C GLY A 517 -95.46 12.98 -39.42
#